data_AF-A0A1G8Y5V3-F1
#
_entry.id   AF-A0A1G8Y5V3-F1
#
_cell.length_a   1.000
_cell.length_b   1.000
_cell.length_c   1.000
_cell.angle_alpha   90.00
_cell.angle_beta   90.00
_cell.angle_gamma   90.00
#
_symmetry.space_group_name_H-M   'P 1'
#
loop_
_entity.id
_entity.type
_entity.pdbx_description
1 polymer ?
#
loop_
_entity_poly.entity_id
_entity_poly.type
_entity_poly.pdbx_seq_one_letter_code
_entity_poly.pdbx_strand_id
1 'polypeptide(L)'
;MNVDNLRNTGESADQLPAWKSVLAVVAHPDDESFGLGAVLAAFTRAGATVELLCLTHGEASTLRGVPDDLSAVRAEELDAAATALGVGRTTLCHYPDGALGTVGRTEVAADVVGAAEAARADGLLVFDSSGVTGHPDHAAATSAALAAAEILNLPVLGWTLPAVVAEQLNQELDASFIGHADEDIDVRVSVERQRQNVAIRAHASQAVPGSVLWRRLELLGDTESLRWLRRSQGASEAAPAPATAARTMRVEHRGEDKFDIRIRGHVVRVDQPSEDGGEDTAPTPTELFIASLASCVAFYARRYLARHDLPTEGLAVETSFEMGSRPARVSGIEVRLVLPDGVPAERRAALLAVAGHCTVHNTLITTPQVTISLAE
;
A
#
# COMPACT_ATOMS: atom_id res chain seq x y z
N MET A 1 7.00 26.29 -44.34
CA MET A 1 5.95 25.78 -43.44
C MET A 1 6.49 24.49 -42.85
N ASN A 2 7.06 24.58 -41.64
CA ASN A 2 7.63 23.41 -40.95
C ASN A 2 6.56 22.79 -40.06
N VAL A 3 6.36 21.49 -40.26
CA VAL A 3 5.67 20.58 -39.37
C VAL A 3 6.73 20.04 -38.42
N ASP A 4 6.85 20.65 -37.23
CA ASP A 4 7.54 20.09 -36.08
C ASP A 4 6.87 20.65 -34.83
N ASN A 5 5.94 19.89 -34.27
CA ASN A 5 5.54 20.00 -32.88
C ASN A 5 4.78 18.74 -32.50
N LEU A 6 5.48 17.82 -31.81
CA LEU A 6 4.98 16.93 -30.76
C LEU A 6 6.06 15.91 -30.39
N ARG A 7 7.07 16.37 -29.64
CA ARG A 7 7.84 15.53 -28.69
C ARG A 7 8.16 16.40 -27.48
N ASN A 8 7.32 16.30 -26.45
CA ASN A 8 7.63 16.86 -25.14
C ASN A 8 8.60 15.87 -24.46
N THR A 9 9.82 16.32 -24.17
CA THR A 9 10.94 15.52 -23.63
C THR A 9 11.05 15.69 -22.12
N GLY A 10 11.41 14.63 -21.36
CA GLY A 10 11.97 14.89 -20.03
C GLY A 10 12.23 13.78 -19.00
N GLU A 11 12.01 12.49 -19.26
CA GLU A 11 12.64 11.43 -18.43
C GLU A 11 13.25 10.38 -19.35
N SER A 12 14.57 10.17 -19.23
CA SER A 12 15.29 9.12 -19.95
C SER A 12 14.82 7.76 -19.43
N ALA A 13 14.46 6.84 -20.32
CA ALA A 13 14.07 5.46 -19.98
C ALA A 13 15.19 4.64 -19.28
N ASP A 14 16.38 5.23 -19.12
CA ASP A 14 17.59 4.58 -18.61
C ASP A 14 17.99 5.01 -17.19
N GLN A 15 17.17 5.81 -16.49
CA GLN A 15 17.54 6.38 -15.20
C GLN A 15 16.53 6.10 -14.10
N LEU A 16 17.05 5.72 -12.93
CA LEU A 16 16.27 5.65 -11.69
C LEU A 16 15.71 7.03 -11.33
N PRO A 17 14.55 7.08 -10.64
CA PRO A 17 14.02 8.34 -10.14
C PRO A 17 14.99 8.98 -9.13
N ALA A 18 15.03 10.31 -9.09
CA ALA A 18 15.88 11.08 -8.19
C ALA A 18 15.33 11.14 -6.74
N TRP A 19 15.02 9.98 -6.17
CA TRP A 19 14.59 9.84 -4.78
C TRP A 19 15.74 10.07 -3.81
N LYS A 20 15.51 10.85 -2.76
CA LYS A 20 16.46 11.09 -1.66
C LYS A 20 16.30 10.06 -0.55
N SER A 21 15.12 9.47 -0.40
CA SER A 21 14.84 8.38 0.54
C SER A 21 14.04 7.27 -0.15
N VAL A 22 14.50 6.03 -0.02
CA VAL A 22 13.89 4.84 -0.62
C VAL A 22 13.61 3.81 0.47
N LEU A 23 12.37 3.32 0.54
CA LEU A 23 12.05 2.12 1.32
C LEU A 23 11.93 0.91 0.40
N ALA A 24 12.79 -0.08 0.62
CA ALA A 24 12.67 -1.39 0.01
C ALA A 24 11.76 -2.28 0.87
N VAL A 25 10.78 -2.94 0.26
CA VAL A 25 9.91 -3.91 0.96
C VAL A 25 10.05 -5.27 0.29
N VAL A 26 10.49 -6.26 1.08
CA VAL A 26 10.75 -7.63 0.63
C VAL A 26 10.08 -8.65 1.54
N ALA A 27 9.83 -9.86 1.04
CA ALA A 27 9.20 -10.90 1.85
C ALA A 27 10.21 -11.61 2.73
N HIS A 28 11.37 -11.98 2.17
CA HIS A 28 12.34 -12.87 2.80
C HIS A 28 13.74 -12.27 2.86
N PRO A 29 14.59 -12.67 3.84
CA PRO A 29 15.99 -12.29 3.87
C PRO A 29 16.78 -12.95 2.74
N ASP A 30 17.27 -12.20 1.77
CA ASP A 30 17.98 -12.59 0.53
C ASP A 30 17.35 -11.96 -0.73
N ASP A 31 16.06 -11.62 -0.67
CA ASP A 31 15.35 -10.86 -1.71
C ASP A 31 16.00 -9.51 -2.00
N GLU A 32 16.44 -8.81 -0.95
CA GLU A 32 17.11 -7.52 -1.05
C GLU A 32 18.47 -7.64 -1.73
N SER A 33 19.08 -8.84 -1.69
CA SER A 33 20.39 -9.12 -2.25
C SER A 33 20.26 -9.65 -3.68
N PHE A 34 19.59 -10.78 -3.86
CA PHE A 34 19.48 -11.47 -5.14
C PHE A 34 18.59 -10.71 -6.12
N GLY A 35 17.47 -10.14 -5.67
CA GLY A 35 16.55 -9.39 -6.51
C GLY A 35 16.93 -7.91 -6.57
N LEU A 36 16.80 -7.20 -5.46
CA LEU A 36 16.91 -5.73 -5.44
C LEU A 36 18.34 -5.20 -5.36
N GLY A 37 19.34 -6.03 -5.04
CA GLY A 37 20.60 -5.54 -4.47
C GLY A 37 21.40 -4.59 -5.36
N ALA A 38 21.42 -4.82 -6.67
CA ALA A 38 22.07 -3.92 -7.61
C ALA A 38 21.35 -2.56 -7.73
N VAL A 39 20.01 -2.56 -7.66
CA VAL A 39 19.19 -1.34 -7.68
C VAL A 39 19.33 -0.56 -6.37
N LEU A 40 19.34 -1.25 -5.22
CA LEU A 40 19.60 -0.62 -3.91
C LEU A 40 20.98 0.04 -3.87
N ALA A 41 22.02 -0.68 -4.31
CA ALA A 41 23.37 -0.13 -4.39
C ALA A 41 23.46 1.08 -5.34
N ALA A 42 22.67 1.09 -6.43
CA ALA A 42 22.59 2.22 -7.34
C ALA A 42 21.95 3.46 -6.67
N PHE A 43 20.87 3.29 -5.90
CA PHE A 43 20.28 4.39 -5.11
C PHE A 43 21.25 4.93 -4.06
N THR A 44 21.91 4.05 -3.30
CA THR A 44 22.93 4.45 -2.31
C THR A 44 24.07 5.24 -2.97
N ARG A 45 24.56 4.79 -4.12
CA ARG A 45 25.62 5.48 -4.89
C ARG A 45 25.16 6.84 -5.41
N ALA A 46 23.88 6.98 -5.74
CA ALA A 46 23.27 8.25 -6.11
C ALA A 46 23.06 9.20 -4.91
N GLY A 47 23.37 8.77 -3.69
CA GLY A 47 23.26 9.55 -2.46
C GLY A 47 21.90 9.47 -1.77
N ALA A 48 21.03 8.55 -2.20
CA ALA A 48 19.77 8.30 -1.51
C ALA A 48 20.01 7.58 -0.18
N THR A 49 19.20 7.90 0.83
CA THR A 49 19.07 7.07 2.03
C THR A 49 18.20 5.88 1.67
N VAL A 50 18.71 4.67 1.90
CA VAL A 50 17.99 3.43 1.61
C VAL A 50 17.68 2.73 2.93
N GLU A 51 16.42 2.38 3.12
CA GLU A 51 15.95 1.57 4.24
C GLU A 51 15.28 0.29 3.73
N LEU A 52 15.26 -0.74 4.58
CA LEU A 52 14.74 -2.06 4.25
C LEU A 52 13.70 -2.51 5.28
N LEU A 53 12.55 -2.96 4.79
CA LEU A 53 11.55 -3.70 5.54
C LEU A 53 11.46 -5.13 4.97
N CYS A 54 11.86 -6.11 5.78
CA CYS A 54 11.73 -7.52 5.46
C CYS A 54 10.62 -8.12 6.32
N LEU A 55 9.66 -8.82 5.68
CA LEU A 55 8.39 -9.15 6.33
C LEU A 55 8.43 -10.46 7.14
N THR A 56 9.29 -11.40 6.79
CA THR A 56 9.41 -12.72 7.40
C THR A 56 10.87 -13.04 7.71
N HIS A 57 11.13 -14.10 8.48
CA HIS A 57 12.51 -14.54 8.77
C HIS A 57 13.06 -15.51 7.72
N GLY A 58 12.26 -15.89 6.73
CA GLY A 58 12.66 -16.92 5.77
C GLY A 58 12.85 -18.31 6.42
N GLU A 59 12.19 -18.56 7.54
CA GLU A 59 12.39 -19.74 8.37
C GLU A 59 11.87 -21.05 7.73
N ALA A 60 11.08 -20.98 6.66
CA ALA A 60 10.53 -22.12 5.94
C ALA A 60 11.43 -22.60 4.78
N SER A 61 12.58 -21.96 4.54
CA SER A 61 13.49 -22.37 3.46
C SER A 61 13.96 -23.82 3.61
N THR A 62 13.91 -24.54 2.49
CA THR A 62 14.32 -25.95 2.39
C THR A 62 15.80 -26.11 2.03
N LEU A 63 16.50 -25.01 1.72
CA LEU A 63 17.93 -24.97 1.41
C LEU A 63 18.72 -25.00 2.74
N ARG A 64 18.81 -26.19 3.35
CA ARG A 64 19.41 -26.39 4.67
C ARG A 64 20.93 -26.47 4.58
N GLY A 65 21.61 -25.37 4.91
CA GLY A 65 23.08 -25.31 5.02
C GLY A 65 23.63 -25.31 6.47
N VAL A 66 22.80 -25.08 7.49
CA VAL A 66 23.29 -24.83 8.87
C VAL A 66 22.44 -25.57 9.92
N PRO A 67 23.02 -26.11 11.02
CA PRO A 67 22.29 -26.86 12.07
C PRO A 67 21.46 -26.01 13.04
N ASP A 68 21.54 -24.67 12.95
CA ASP A 68 21.01 -23.72 13.94
C ASP A 68 19.57 -23.23 13.62
N ASP A 69 19.02 -22.40 14.49
CA ASP A 69 17.73 -21.70 14.28
C ASP A 69 17.83 -20.81 13.03
N LEU A 70 17.23 -21.27 11.93
CA LEU A 70 17.33 -20.63 10.62
C LEU A 70 16.81 -19.18 10.64
N SER A 71 15.84 -18.87 11.50
CA SER A 71 15.34 -17.50 11.68
C SER A 71 16.43 -16.58 12.21
N ALA A 72 17.15 -16.99 13.25
CA ALA A 72 18.25 -16.22 13.83
C ALA A 72 19.42 -16.07 12.84
N VAL A 73 19.79 -17.16 12.17
CA VAL A 73 20.86 -17.15 11.14
C VAL A 73 20.51 -16.17 10.03
N ARG A 74 19.33 -16.27 9.43
CA ARG A 74 18.93 -15.40 8.31
C ARG A 74 18.76 -13.93 8.74
N ALA A 75 18.43 -13.66 10.00
CA ALA A 75 18.42 -12.29 10.52
C ALA A 75 19.83 -11.67 10.57
N GLU A 76 20.84 -12.43 11.00
CA GLU A 76 22.25 -11.98 10.99
C GLU A 76 22.78 -11.82 9.55
N GLU A 77 22.42 -12.75 8.67
CA GLU A 77 22.76 -12.67 7.24
C GLU A 77 22.15 -11.43 6.57
N LEU A 78 20.88 -11.12 6.89
CA LEU A 78 20.20 -9.91 6.41
C LEU A 78 20.91 -8.63 6.84
N ASP A 79 21.30 -8.53 8.10
CA ASP A 79 21.98 -7.35 8.64
C ASP A 79 23.34 -7.12 7.96
N ALA A 80 24.12 -8.20 7.78
CA ALA A 80 25.39 -8.17 7.07
C ALA A 80 25.20 -7.80 5.57
N ALA A 81 24.20 -8.36 4.91
CA ALA A 81 23.86 -8.06 3.53
C ALA A 81 23.42 -6.60 3.35
N ALA A 82 22.51 -6.12 4.21
CA ALA A 82 22.03 -4.74 4.23
C ALA A 82 23.20 -3.75 4.39
N THR A 83 24.14 -4.04 5.30
CA THR A 83 25.36 -3.26 5.49
C THR A 83 26.21 -3.19 4.21
N ALA A 84 26.40 -4.31 3.50
CA ALA A 84 27.16 -4.35 2.25
C ALA A 84 26.52 -3.50 1.14
N LEU A 85 25.18 -3.50 1.07
CA LEU A 85 24.40 -2.68 0.13
C LEU A 85 24.37 -1.19 0.51
N GLY A 86 24.77 -0.85 1.74
CA GLY A 86 24.72 0.51 2.28
C GLY A 86 23.32 0.94 2.70
N VAL A 87 22.48 -0.02 3.08
CA VAL A 87 21.18 0.23 3.72
C VAL A 87 21.43 0.82 5.12
N GLY A 88 20.75 1.91 5.45
CA GLY A 88 20.96 2.63 6.70
C GLY A 88 20.19 2.05 7.88
N ARG A 89 18.98 1.54 7.65
CA ARG A 89 18.14 0.89 8.65
C ARG A 89 17.43 -0.31 8.05
N THR A 90 17.44 -1.41 8.80
CA THR A 90 16.74 -2.65 8.47
C THR A 90 15.70 -2.92 9.56
N THR A 91 14.46 -3.20 9.16
CA THR A 91 13.39 -3.67 10.03
C THR A 91 12.99 -5.07 9.56
N LEU A 92 13.00 -6.02 10.49
CA LEU A 92 12.62 -7.42 10.25
C LEU A 92 11.35 -7.73 11.04
N CYS A 93 10.24 -7.97 10.33
CA CYS A 93 8.98 -8.37 10.93
C CYS A 93 8.96 -9.88 11.24
N HIS A 94 7.88 -10.33 11.90
CA HIS A 94 7.73 -11.72 12.36
C HIS A 94 6.53 -12.42 11.72
N TYR A 95 6.18 -12.05 10.48
CA TYR A 95 5.11 -12.73 9.76
C TYR A 95 5.55 -14.14 9.32
N PRO A 96 4.61 -15.09 9.19
CA PRO A 96 4.93 -16.48 8.88
C PRO A 96 5.44 -16.64 7.45
N ASP A 97 6.66 -17.16 7.30
CA ASP A 97 7.23 -17.52 5.99
C ASP A 97 6.41 -18.62 5.30
N GLY A 98 6.17 -18.45 4.00
CA GLY A 98 5.33 -19.30 3.15
C GLY A 98 3.83 -19.05 3.31
N ALA A 99 3.43 -18.19 4.25
CA ALA A 99 2.03 -17.94 4.59
C ALA A 99 1.73 -16.45 4.82
N LEU A 100 2.54 -15.54 4.29
CA LEU A 100 2.35 -14.09 4.45
C LEU A 100 0.97 -13.64 3.94
N GLY A 101 0.47 -14.28 2.88
CA GLY A 101 -0.86 -14.03 2.33
C GLY A 101 -2.03 -14.33 3.30
N THR A 102 -1.79 -15.05 4.40
CA THR A 102 -2.82 -15.39 5.40
C THR A 102 -3.02 -14.31 6.47
N VAL A 103 -2.02 -13.45 6.70
CA VAL A 103 -2.05 -12.37 7.71
C VAL A 103 -3.05 -11.27 7.35
N GLY A 104 -3.32 -11.09 6.06
CA GLY A 104 -4.25 -10.09 5.56
C GLY A 104 -3.54 -8.81 5.13
N ARG A 105 -3.91 -8.32 3.94
CA ARG A 105 -3.21 -7.22 3.25
C ARG A 105 -3.09 -5.94 4.08
N THR A 106 -4.12 -5.60 4.85
CA THR A 106 -4.17 -4.34 5.60
C THR A 106 -3.20 -4.33 6.78
N GLU A 107 -3.03 -5.46 7.46
CA GLU A 107 -2.12 -5.59 8.60
C GLU A 107 -0.67 -5.38 8.15
N VAL A 108 -0.25 -6.14 7.13
CA VAL A 108 1.08 -5.98 6.52
C VAL A 108 1.27 -4.57 5.95
N ALA A 109 0.24 -3.96 5.36
CA ALA A 109 0.32 -2.60 4.83
C ALA A 109 0.53 -1.55 5.94
N ALA A 110 0.01 -1.76 7.15
CA ALA A 110 0.22 -0.83 8.27
C ALA A 110 1.70 -0.76 8.68
N ASP A 111 2.41 -1.89 8.70
CA ASP A 111 3.85 -1.92 8.95
C ASP A 111 4.62 -1.22 7.83
N VAL A 112 4.21 -1.42 6.57
CA VAL A 112 4.82 -0.70 5.44
C VAL A 112 4.60 0.81 5.56
N VAL A 113 3.41 1.26 5.97
CA VAL A 113 3.12 2.68 6.23
C VAL A 113 4.05 3.23 7.31
N GLY A 114 4.14 2.56 8.47
CA GLY A 114 4.98 2.99 9.57
C GLY A 114 6.47 3.08 9.18
N ALA A 115 6.98 2.09 8.45
CA ALA A 115 8.35 2.10 7.95
C ALA A 115 8.58 3.23 6.93
N ALA A 116 7.64 3.46 6.01
CA ALA A 116 7.78 4.49 4.98
C ALA A 116 7.74 5.90 5.57
N GLU A 117 6.88 6.15 6.55
CA GLU A 117 6.83 7.42 7.29
C GLU A 117 8.10 7.65 8.11
N ALA A 118 8.59 6.60 8.81
CA ALA A 118 9.82 6.67 9.59
C ALA A 118 11.05 6.93 8.72
N ALA A 119 11.08 6.41 7.49
CA ALA A 119 12.11 6.66 6.50
C ALA A 119 11.95 8.01 5.77
N ARG A 120 10.76 8.63 5.87
CA ARG A 120 10.32 9.73 4.99
C ARG A 120 10.54 9.38 3.52
N ALA A 121 10.10 8.19 3.14
CA ALA A 121 10.36 7.63 1.83
C ALA A 121 9.76 8.53 0.71
N ASP A 122 10.55 8.79 -0.33
CA ASP A 122 10.07 9.43 -1.56
C ASP A 122 9.41 8.42 -2.51
N GLY A 123 9.65 7.13 -2.29
CA GLY A 123 9.07 6.03 -3.05
C GLY A 123 9.39 4.66 -2.47
N LEU A 124 8.63 3.65 -2.90
CA LEU A 124 8.82 2.26 -2.51
C LEU A 124 9.47 1.46 -3.64
N LEU A 125 10.39 0.58 -3.28
CA LEU A 125 10.98 -0.41 -4.16
C LEU A 125 10.57 -1.81 -3.71
N VAL A 126 9.97 -2.58 -4.61
CA VAL A 126 9.40 -3.91 -4.33
C VAL A 126 9.69 -4.87 -5.48
N PHE A 127 9.29 -6.13 -5.37
CA PHE A 127 9.19 -7.02 -6.53
C PHE A 127 7.94 -6.72 -7.37
N ASP A 128 7.97 -7.08 -8.64
CA ASP A 128 6.81 -7.00 -9.53
C ASP A 128 5.60 -7.75 -8.94
N SER A 129 4.39 -7.28 -9.27
CA SER A 129 3.12 -7.82 -8.77
C SER A 129 2.90 -9.32 -9.03
N SER A 130 3.62 -9.90 -10.01
CA SER A 130 3.65 -11.33 -10.28
C SER A 130 4.36 -12.17 -9.19
N GLY A 131 5.07 -11.52 -8.27
CA GLY A 131 5.97 -12.20 -7.32
C GLY A 131 7.25 -12.73 -7.97
N VAL A 132 7.51 -12.36 -9.24
CA VAL A 132 8.65 -12.76 -10.10
C VAL A 132 8.71 -14.25 -10.43
N THR A 133 8.43 -15.15 -9.50
CA THR A 133 8.32 -16.61 -9.70
C THR A 133 6.90 -17.13 -9.48
N GLY A 134 5.93 -16.23 -9.26
CA GLY A 134 4.60 -16.57 -8.76
C GLY A 134 4.56 -16.80 -7.24
N HIS A 135 5.64 -16.49 -6.51
CA HIS A 135 5.70 -16.75 -5.07
C HIS A 135 4.60 -15.97 -4.31
N PRO A 136 3.76 -16.64 -3.51
CA PRO A 136 2.63 -15.99 -2.84
C PRO A 136 3.05 -14.89 -1.87
N ASP A 137 4.16 -15.08 -1.14
CA ASP A 137 4.64 -14.05 -0.21
C ASP A 137 5.19 -12.82 -0.93
N HIS A 138 5.89 -12.97 -2.06
CA HIS A 138 6.33 -11.81 -2.84
C HIS A 138 5.12 -11.01 -3.35
N ALA A 139 4.10 -11.71 -3.87
CA ALA A 139 2.86 -11.07 -4.31
C ALA A 139 2.12 -10.39 -3.13
N ALA A 140 2.10 -11.01 -1.95
CA ALA A 140 1.50 -10.44 -0.74
C ALA A 140 2.26 -9.19 -0.26
N ALA A 141 3.59 -9.23 -0.23
CA ALA A 141 4.46 -8.11 0.10
C ALA A 141 4.22 -6.91 -0.83
N THR A 142 4.25 -7.15 -2.14
CA THR A 142 3.98 -6.11 -3.15
C THR A 142 2.55 -5.56 -3.04
N SER A 143 1.56 -6.43 -2.80
CA SER A 143 0.16 -6.02 -2.61
C SER A 143 -0.03 -5.14 -1.37
N ALA A 144 0.66 -5.45 -0.27
CA ALA A 144 0.67 -4.64 0.94
C ALA A 144 1.38 -3.29 0.71
N ALA A 145 2.51 -3.28 0.02
CA ALA A 145 3.23 -2.06 -0.33
C ALA A 145 2.43 -1.14 -1.25
N LEU A 146 1.69 -1.68 -2.22
CA LEU A 146 0.78 -0.90 -3.06
C LEU A 146 -0.36 -0.27 -2.26
N ALA A 147 -0.90 -0.97 -1.26
CA ALA A 147 -1.91 -0.41 -0.37
C ALA A 147 -1.35 0.71 0.51
N ALA A 148 -0.14 0.54 1.07
CA ALA A 148 0.55 1.57 1.83
C ALA A 148 0.86 2.81 0.96
N ALA A 149 1.32 2.59 -0.27
CA ALA A 149 1.60 3.65 -1.22
C ALA A 149 0.35 4.43 -1.65
N GLU A 150 -0.81 3.78 -1.70
CA GLU A 150 -2.09 4.45 -1.92
C GLU A 150 -2.43 5.43 -0.77
N ILE A 151 -2.22 5.00 0.48
CA ILE A 151 -2.43 5.81 1.69
C ILE A 151 -1.47 7.01 1.73
N LEU A 152 -0.18 6.77 1.46
CA LEU A 152 0.88 7.77 1.57
C LEU A 152 1.11 8.59 0.29
N ASN A 153 0.37 8.28 -0.77
CA ASN A 153 0.57 8.82 -2.11
C ASN A 153 2.01 8.64 -2.67
N LEU A 154 2.68 7.54 -2.35
CA LEU A 154 4.05 7.27 -2.79
C LEU A 154 4.14 6.53 -4.13
N PRO A 155 5.07 6.88 -5.03
CA PRO A 155 5.36 6.05 -6.19
C PRO A 155 5.91 4.68 -5.77
N VAL A 156 5.70 3.66 -6.60
CA VAL A 156 6.16 2.27 -6.39
C VAL A 156 6.82 1.74 -7.66
N LEU A 157 8.10 1.38 -7.53
CA LEU A 157 8.86 0.64 -8.55
C LEU A 157 8.87 -0.85 -8.20
N GLY A 158 8.50 -1.68 -9.17
CA GLY A 158 8.60 -3.14 -9.09
C GLY A 158 9.78 -3.64 -9.89
N TRP A 159 10.72 -4.34 -9.24
CA TRP A 159 11.79 -5.08 -9.89
C TRP A 159 11.24 -6.30 -10.62
N THR A 160 11.69 -6.48 -11.86
CA THR A 160 11.15 -7.49 -12.77
C THR A 160 12.23 -8.07 -13.68
N LEU A 161 11.85 -9.08 -14.47
CA LEU A 161 12.70 -9.70 -15.47
C LEU A 161 12.20 -9.45 -16.88
N PRO A 162 13.10 -9.28 -17.87
CA PRO A 162 12.74 -9.43 -19.27
C PRO A 162 12.22 -10.84 -19.56
N ALA A 163 11.21 -10.95 -20.41
CA ALA A 163 10.60 -12.22 -20.83
C ALA A 163 11.66 -13.21 -21.34
N VAL A 164 12.61 -12.74 -22.15
CA VAL A 164 13.70 -13.56 -22.70
C VAL A 164 14.56 -14.21 -21.62
N VAL A 165 14.82 -13.52 -20.50
CA VAL A 165 15.60 -14.05 -19.38
C VAL A 165 14.78 -15.07 -18.60
N ALA A 166 13.51 -14.75 -18.30
CA ALA A 166 12.62 -15.64 -17.59
C ALA A 166 12.38 -16.95 -18.37
N GLU A 167 12.08 -16.86 -19.66
CA GLU A 167 11.88 -18.00 -20.56
C GLU A 167 13.12 -18.90 -20.62
N GLN A 168 14.31 -18.32 -20.73
CA GLN A 168 15.55 -19.08 -20.76
C GLN A 168 15.79 -19.81 -19.43
N LEU A 169 15.60 -19.14 -18.29
CA LEU A 169 15.73 -19.78 -16.98
C LEU A 169 14.75 -20.94 -16.79
N ASN A 170 13.50 -20.76 -17.22
CA ASN A 170 12.47 -21.79 -17.11
C ASN A 170 12.79 -23.00 -18.00
N GLN A 171 13.34 -22.77 -19.20
CA GLN A 171 13.76 -23.85 -20.11
C GLN A 171 15.02 -24.59 -19.62
N GLU A 172 16.01 -23.87 -19.08
CA GLU A 172 17.28 -24.45 -18.65
C GLU A 172 17.17 -25.20 -17.31
N LEU A 173 16.33 -24.71 -16.39
CA LEU A 173 16.40 -25.09 -14.97
C LEU A 173 15.05 -25.46 -14.33
N ASP A 174 14.01 -25.69 -15.13
CA ASP A 174 12.64 -26.05 -14.67
C ASP A 174 12.10 -25.08 -13.61
N ALA A 175 12.38 -23.79 -13.81
CA ALA A 175 11.96 -22.70 -12.95
C ALA A 175 10.59 -22.13 -13.36
N SER A 176 10.05 -21.23 -12.55
CA SER A 176 8.74 -20.60 -12.76
C SER A 176 8.80 -19.06 -12.85
N PHE A 177 9.89 -18.51 -13.39
CA PHE A 177 10.04 -17.07 -13.56
C PHE A 177 8.99 -16.50 -14.51
N ILE A 178 8.44 -15.35 -14.13
CA ILE A 178 7.49 -14.56 -14.88
C ILE A 178 8.22 -13.30 -15.30
N GLY A 179 8.52 -13.19 -16.59
CA GLY A 179 9.12 -12.01 -17.20
C GLY A 179 8.10 -11.21 -17.99
N HIS A 180 8.49 -10.00 -18.40
CA HIS A 180 7.66 -9.06 -19.15
C HIS A 180 8.28 -8.72 -20.49
N ALA A 181 7.44 -8.43 -21.48
CA ALA A 181 7.91 -7.97 -22.79
C ALA A 181 8.68 -6.65 -22.66
N ASP A 182 9.57 -6.37 -23.60
CA ASP A 182 10.44 -5.19 -23.52
C ASP A 182 9.66 -3.86 -23.49
N GLU A 183 8.47 -3.83 -24.09
CA GLU A 183 7.52 -2.70 -24.07
C GLU A 183 6.80 -2.50 -22.72
N ASP A 184 6.73 -3.54 -21.89
CA ASP A 184 6.13 -3.49 -20.56
C ASP A 184 7.15 -3.10 -19.48
N ILE A 185 8.43 -2.96 -19.83
CA ILE A 185 9.52 -2.53 -18.94
C ILE A 185 9.69 -1.02 -19.05
N ASP A 186 9.47 -0.31 -17.95
CA ASP A 186 9.51 1.14 -17.90
C ASP A 186 10.91 1.73 -17.75
N VAL A 187 11.78 1.06 -16.97
CA VAL A 187 13.11 1.56 -16.64
C VAL A 187 14.12 0.42 -16.77
N ARG A 188 15.19 0.66 -17.53
CA ARG A 188 16.38 -0.19 -17.54
C ARG A 188 17.53 0.55 -16.88
N VAL A 189 18.19 -0.08 -15.93
CA VAL A 189 19.26 0.57 -15.16
C VAL A 189 20.54 -0.19 -15.39
N SER A 190 21.59 0.51 -15.83
CA SER A 190 22.94 -0.04 -15.81
C SER A 190 23.47 -0.03 -14.37
N VAL A 191 23.91 -1.20 -13.90
CA VAL A 191 24.29 -1.42 -12.50
C VAL A 191 25.69 -2.00 -12.35
N GLU A 192 26.29 -1.76 -11.19
CA GLU A 192 27.52 -2.43 -10.77
C GLU A 192 27.18 -3.50 -9.73
N ARG A 193 27.55 -4.76 -9.99
CA ARG A 193 27.18 -5.88 -9.11
C ARG A 193 28.14 -6.14 -7.95
N GLN A 194 29.20 -5.36 -7.78
CA GLN A 194 30.21 -5.67 -6.75
C GLN A 194 29.60 -5.72 -5.34
N ARG A 195 28.81 -4.70 -4.95
CA ARG A 195 28.14 -4.68 -3.64
C ARG A 195 27.07 -5.77 -3.52
N GLN A 196 26.29 -5.97 -4.59
CA GLN A 196 25.30 -7.04 -4.65
C GLN A 196 25.93 -8.42 -4.43
N ASN A 197 27.06 -8.71 -5.07
CA ASN A 197 27.76 -9.99 -4.92
C ASN A 197 28.31 -10.18 -3.50
N VAL A 198 28.71 -9.11 -2.82
CA VAL A 198 29.12 -9.18 -1.40
C VAL A 198 27.90 -9.47 -0.52
N ALA A 199 26.77 -8.78 -0.76
CA ALA A 199 25.52 -8.97 -0.02
C ALA A 199 24.96 -10.39 -0.19
N ILE A 200 24.94 -10.91 -1.43
CA ILE A 200 24.55 -12.30 -1.71
C ILE A 200 25.40 -13.29 -0.92
N ARG A 201 26.72 -13.08 -0.85
CA ARG A 201 27.63 -13.97 -0.11
C ARG A 201 27.45 -13.90 1.41
N ALA A 202 26.82 -12.85 1.93
CA ALA A 202 26.47 -12.78 3.35
C ALA A 202 25.33 -13.75 3.70
N HIS A 203 24.45 -14.08 2.75
CA HIS A 203 23.43 -15.13 2.87
C HIS A 203 24.02 -16.53 2.68
N ALA A 204 24.99 -16.92 3.51
CA ALA A 204 25.67 -18.20 3.38
C ALA A 204 24.71 -19.41 3.40
N SER A 205 23.59 -19.30 4.11
CA SER A 205 22.54 -20.32 4.17
C SER A 205 21.78 -20.47 2.83
N GLN A 206 21.65 -19.41 2.03
CA GLN A 206 20.86 -19.39 0.79
C GLN A 206 21.71 -19.28 -0.49
N ALA A 207 22.96 -18.83 -0.40
CA ALA A 207 23.87 -18.58 -1.53
C ALA A 207 24.48 -19.86 -2.11
N VAL A 208 23.63 -20.84 -2.43
CA VAL A 208 24.02 -22.15 -2.98
C VAL A 208 24.69 -21.95 -4.35
N PRO A 209 25.97 -22.34 -4.52
CA PRO A 209 26.66 -22.20 -5.80
C PRO A 209 25.94 -22.93 -6.93
N GLY A 210 25.83 -22.27 -8.10
CA GLY A 210 25.17 -22.84 -9.28
C GLY A 210 23.64 -22.88 -9.21
N SER A 211 23.03 -22.27 -8.18
CA SER A 211 21.57 -22.12 -8.14
C SER A 211 21.04 -21.28 -9.30
N VAL A 212 19.74 -21.41 -9.57
CA VAL A 212 19.04 -20.62 -10.60
C VAL A 212 19.19 -19.10 -10.41
N LEU A 213 19.41 -18.64 -9.17
CA LEU A 213 19.60 -17.23 -8.87
C LEU A 213 20.95 -16.70 -9.39
N TRP A 214 22.01 -17.52 -9.34
CA TRP A 214 23.29 -17.16 -9.96
C TRP A 214 23.18 -17.11 -11.48
N ARG A 215 22.53 -18.11 -12.07
CA ARG A 215 22.30 -18.15 -13.52
C ARG A 215 21.50 -16.94 -14.00
N ARG A 216 20.51 -16.50 -13.21
CA ARG A 216 19.76 -15.27 -13.49
C ARG A 216 20.67 -14.04 -13.54
N LEU A 217 21.57 -13.89 -12.57
CA LEU A 217 22.50 -12.75 -12.54
C LEU A 217 23.45 -12.74 -13.75
N GLU A 218 23.90 -13.92 -14.19
CA GLU A 218 24.70 -14.05 -15.42
C GLU A 218 23.92 -13.59 -16.66
N LEU A 219 22.66 -14.01 -16.79
CA LEU A 219 21.81 -13.65 -17.93
C LEU A 219 21.44 -12.16 -17.93
N LEU A 220 21.23 -11.56 -16.75
CA LEU A 220 20.95 -10.14 -16.63
C LEU A 220 22.17 -9.26 -16.97
N GLY A 221 23.39 -9.78 -16.86
CA GLY A 221 24.61 -8.99 -17.05
C GLY A 221 24.59 -7.73 -16.16
N ASP A 222 25.02 -6.58 -16.66
CA ASP A 222 25.06 -5.33 -15.87
C ASP A 222 23.77 -4.48 -16.01
N THR A 223 22.62 -5.12 -16.24
CA THR A 223 21.33 -4.43 -16.41
C THR A 223 20.28 -4.95 -15.44
N GLU A 224 19.49 -4.04 -14.87
CA GLU A 224 18.27 -4.34 -14.12
C GLU A 224 17.05 -3.73 -14.79
N SER A 225 15.90 -4.38 -14.63
CA SER A 225 14.63 -3.97 -15.22
C SER A 225 13.59 -3.67 -14.14
N LEU A 226 12.91 -2.55 -14.28
CA LEU A 226 11.90 -2.09 -13.35
C LEU A 226 10.64 -1.65 -14.09
N ARG A 227 9.50 -1.80 -13.42
CA ARG A 227 8.19 -1.34 -13.86
C ARG A 227 7.59 -0.38 -12.86
N TRP A 228 6.86 0.61 -13.33
CA TRP A 228 6.05 1.44 -12.45
C TRP A 228 4.77 0.71 -12.10
N LEU A 229 4.71 0.14 -10.91
CA LEU A 229 3.48 -0.45 -10.38
C LEU A 229 2.51 0.64 -9.91
N ARG A 230 3.06 1.78 -9.48
CA ARG A 230 2.33 3.02 -9.18
C ARG A 230 3.25 4.19 -9.49
N ARG A 231 2.88 5.08 -10.41
CA ARG A 231 3.56 6.38 -10.49
C ARG A 231 2.94 7.31 -9.44
N SER A 232 3.77 8.14 -8.81
CA SER A 232 3.22 9.31 -8.13
C SER A 232 2.52 10.13 -9.20
N GLN A 233 1.39 10.72 -8.87
CA GLN A 233 0.90 11.81 -9.70
C GLN A 233 1.99 12.87 -9.61
N GLY A 234 2.75 13.06 -10.69
CA GLY A 234 3.94 13.91 -10.66
C GLY A 234 3.61 15.28 -10.09
N ALA A 235 4.61 15.95 -9.54
CA ALA A 235 4.59 17.40 -9.37
C ALA A 235 4.62 18.11 -10.75
N SER A 236 3.70 17.75 -11.65
CA SER A 236 3.01 18.78 -12.40
C SER A 236 2.36 19.67 -11.34
N GLU A 237 2.24 20.98 -11.59
CA GLU A 237 1.16 21.74 -10.97
C GLU A 237 -0.06 20.82 -10.94
N ALA A 238 -0.49 20.43 -9.74
CA ALA A 238 -1.74 19.73 -9.60
C ALA A 238 -2.78 20.76 -10.06
N ALA A 239 -3.07 20.77 -11.37
CA ALA A 239 -4.44 20.91 -11.78
C ALA A 239 -5.16 19.89 -10.89
N PRO A 240 -5.97 20.35 -9.93
CA PRO A 240 -6.57 19.48 -8.92
C PRO A 240 -7.20 18.32 -9.67
N ALA A 241 -6.88 17.08 -9.27
CA ALA A 241 -7.44 15.84 -9.82
C ALA A 241 -8.87 16.15 -10.22
N PRO A 242 -9.22 16.15 -11.53
CA PRO A 242 -10.20 17.05 -12.13
C PRO A 242 -11.28 17.26 -11.11
N ALA A 243 -11.21 18.40 -10.38
CA ALA A 243 -11.90 18.52 -9.10
C ALA A 243 -13.25 17.90 -9.32
N THR A 244 -13.55 16.75 -8.69
CA THR A 244 -14.89 16.18 -8.85
C THR A 244 -15.76 17.33 -8.45
N ALA A 245 -16.47 17.94 -9.41
CA ALA A 245 -16.80 19.37 -9.35
C ALA A 245 -17.19 19.70 -7.93
N ALA A 246 -16.45 20.60 -7.27
CA ALA A 246 -16.53 20.82 -5.83
C ALA A 246 -17.99 20.69 -5.43
N ARG A 247 -18.32 19.63 -4.69
CA ARG A 247 -19.73 19.29 -4.48
C ARG A 247 -20.29 20.37 -3.58
N THR A 248 -21.07 21.26 -4.16
CA THR A 248 -21.65 22.36 -3.43
C THR A 248 -22.85 21.84 -2.65
N MET A 249 -22.90 22.26 -1.39
CA MET A 249 -24.02 22.08 -0.50
C MET A 249 -24.46 23.46 -0.06
N ARG A 250 -25.77 23.69 0.00
CA ARG A 250 -26.31 24.94 0.54
C ARG A 250 -27.18 24.62 1.75
N VAL A 251 -26.89 25.26 2.87
CA VAL A 251 -27.69 25.17 4.09
C VAL A 251 -28.46 26.48 4.24
N GLU A 252 -29.79 26.39 4.35
CA GLU A 252 -30.68 27.55 4.47
C GLU A 252 -31.50 27.44 5.75
N HIS A 253 -31.57 28.54 6.50
CA HIS A 253 -32.40 28.67 7.68
C HIS A 253 -33.89 28.59 7.32
N ARG A 254 -34.67 27.92 8.18
CA ARG A 254 -36.12 27.70 8.00
C ARG A 254 -36.97 28.17 9.18
N GLY A 255 -36.43 29.07 10.00
CA GLY A 255 -37.06 29.52 11.26
C GLY A 255 -36.60 28.69 12.45
N GLU A 256 -36.50 29.33 13.62
CA GLU A 256 -35.95 28.71 14.86
C GLU A 256 -34.60 28.02 14.59
N ASP A 257 -34.38 26.80 15.10
CA ASP A 257 -33.12 26.06 14.91
C ASP A 257 -33.13 25.05 13.73
N LYS A 258 -34.05 25.25 12.77
CA LYS A 258 -34.22 24.38 11.60
C LYS A 258 -33.43 24.86 10.40
N PHE A 259 -32.81 23.90 9.70
CA PHE A 259 -32.10 24.14 8.45
C PHE A 259 -32.42 23.09 7.39
N ASP A 260 -32.58 23.55 6.14
CA ASP A 260 -32.61 22.68 4.96
C ASP A 260 -31.22 22.62 4.32
N ILE A 261 -30.69 21.41 4.20
CA ILE A 261 -29.43 21.10 3.52
C ILE A 261 -29.76 20.63 2.10
N ARG A 262 -29.48 21.45 1.10
CA ARG A 262 -29.63 21.11 -0.32
C ARG A 262 -28.32 20.57 -0.90
N ILE A 263 -28.37 19.36 -1.44
CA ILE A 263 -27.23 18.67 -2.04
C ILE A 263 -27.71 17.98 -3.32
N ARG A 264 -27.18 18.38 -4.48
CA ARG A 264 -27.69 17.92 -5.78
C ARG A 264 -29.21 18.13 -5.86
N GLY A 265 -29.99 17.07 -6.12
CA GLY A 265 -31.46 17.10 -6.16
C GLY A 265 -32.14 16.65 -4.87
N HIS A 266 -31.42 16.60 -3.74
CA HIS A 266 -31.92 16.12 -2.46
C HIS A 266 -32.01 17.26 -1.44
N VAL A 267 -32.97 17.14 -0.52
CA VAL A 267 -33.11 18.01 0.66
C VAL A 267 -33.04 17.12 1.89
N VAL A 268 -32.11 17.42 2.78
CA VAL A 268 -32.01 16.82 4.12
C VAL A 268 -32.31 17.91 5.13
N ARG A 269 -33.19 17.65 6.08
CA ARG A 269 -33.53 18.60 7.15
C ARG A 269 -32.76 18.24 8.42
N VAL A 270 -32.36 19.26 9.15
CA VAL A 270 -31.85 19.16 10.52
C VAL A 270 -32.60 20.10 11.44
N ASP A 271 -32.75 19.70 12.70
CA ASP A 271 -33.45 20.42 13.78
C ASP A 271 -32.76 20.09 15.12
N GLN A 272 -33.08 20.84 16.17
CA GLN A 272 -32.65 20.53 17.53
C GLN A 272 -33.77 19.82 18.31
N PRO A 273 -33.44 19.01 19.33
CA PRO A 273 -34.42 18.46 20.25
C PRO A 273 -35.22 19.56 20.94
N SER A 274 -36.44 19.26 21.37
CA SER A 274 -37.29 20.23 22.09
C SER A 274 -36.67 20.74 23.39
N GLU A 275 -35.83 19.93 24.04
CA GLU A 275 -35.11 20.31 25.26
C GLU A 275 -33.97 21.30 25.03
N ASP A 276 -33.46 21.38 23.79
CA ASP A 276 -32.38 22.29 23.38
C ASP A 276 -32.90 23.50 22.58
N GLY A 277 -34.22 23.69 22.51
CA GLY A 277 -34.87 24.85 21.89
C GLY A 277 -35.39 24.64 20.47
N GLY A 278 -35.24 23.44 19.90
CA GLY A 278 -35.80 23.10 18.60
C GLY A 278 -37.21 22.49 18.67
N GLU A 279 -37.68 21.94 17.56
CA GLU A 279 -39.00 21.31 17.46
C GLU A 279 -38.93 19.78 17.31
N ASP A 280 -37.73 19.19 17.34
CA ASP A 280 -37.48 17.76 17.18
C ASP A 280 -38.12 17.15 15.91
N THR A 281 -38.17 17.95 14.83
CA THR A 281 -38.80 17.55 13.56
C THR A 281 -37.85 16.81 12.61
N ALA A 282 -36.56 16.78 12.95
CA ALA A 282 -35.48 16.19 12.17
C ALA A 282 -34.26 15.92 13.09
N PRO A 283 -33.32 15.02 12.71
CA PRO A 283 -32.11 14.79 13.50
C PRO A 283 -31.25 16.05 13.58
N THR A 284 -30.45 16.15 14.64
CA THR A 284 -29.42 17.17 14.79
C THR A 284 -28.35 17.03 13.70
N PRO A 285 -27.59 18.11 13.41
CA PRO A 285 -26.41 18.01 12.56
C PRO A 285 -25.40 16.95 13.05
N THR A 286 -25.26 16.80 14.37
CA THR A 286 -24.37 15.81 14.99
C THR A 286 -24.85 14.38 14.76
N GLU A 287 -26.13 14.10 14.97
CA GLU A 287 -26.71 12.78 14.68
C GLU A 287 -26.63 12.46 13.18
N LEU A 288 -26.87 13.45 12.32
CA LEU A 288 -26.73 13.28 10.87
C LEU A 288 -25.28 12.95 10.48
N PHE A 289 -24.29 13.56 11.16
CA PHE A 289 -22.88 13.21 10.99
C PHE A 289 -22.59 11.75 11.39
N ILE A 290 -23.12 11.27 12.52
CA ILE A 290 -22.99 9.86 12.94
C ILE A 290 -23.71 8.92 11.96
N ALA A 291 -24.91 9.27 11.52
CA ALA A 291 -25.66 8.52 10.52
C ALA A 291 -24.90 8.42 9.18
N SER A 292 -24.15 9.46 8.81
CA SER A 292 -23.29 9.44 7.62
C SER A 292 -22.18 8.39 7.71
N LEU A 293 -21.57 8.24 8.90
CA LEU A 293 -20.58 7.20 9.17
C LEU A 293 -21.23 5.81 9.11
N ALA A 294 -22.32 5.60 9.85
CA ALA A 294 -23.04 4.32 9.91
C ALA A 294 -23.48 3.84 8.52
N SER A 295 -24.05 4.74 7.71
CA SER A 295 -24.48 4.42 6.34
C SER A 295 -23.32 4.14 5.40
N CYS A 296 -22.18 4.82 5.56
CA CYS A 296 -20.97 4.55 4.78
C CYS A 296 -20.41 3.16 5.12
N VAL A 297 -20.34 2.81 6.41
CA VAL A 297 -19.97 1.47 6.89
C VAL A 297 -20.90 0.40 6.29
N ALA A 298 -22.22 0.61 6.35
CA ALA A 298 -23.22 -0.31 5.78
C ALA A 298 -23.03 -0.50 4.28
N PHE A 299 -22.77 0.59 3.53
CA PHE A 299 -22.54 0.54 2.09
C PHE A 299 -21.34 -0.34 1.72
N TYR A 300 -20.20 -0.16 2.40
CA TYR A 300 -19.00 -0.94 2.16
C TYR A 300 -19.18 -2.42 2.54
N ALA A 301 -19.84 -2.68 3.68
CA ALA A 301 -20.18 -4.04 4.11
C ALA A 301 -21.08 -4.76 3.10
N ARG A 302 -22.15 -4.10 2.62
CA ARG A 302 -23.05 -4.66 1.60
C ARG A 302 -22.33 -4.96 0.29
N ARG A 303 -21.39 -4.10 -0.11
CA ARG A 303 -20.60 -4.28 -1.33
C ARG A 303 -19.62 -5.45 -1.21
N TYR A 304 -19.02 -5.64 -0.04
CA TYR A 304 -18.20 -6.82 0.26
C TYR A 304 -19.04 -8.10 0.14
N LEU A 305 -20.17 -8.16 0.85
CA LEU A 305 -21.07 -9.33 0.82
C LEU A 305 -21.48 -9.68 -0.61
N ALA A 306 -21.94 -8.68 -1.38
CA ALA A 306 -22.35 -8.88 -2.77
C ALA A 306 -21.20 -9.35 -3.68
N ARG A 307 -19.96 -8.89 -3.45
CA ARG A 307 -18.79 -9.31 -4.25
C ARG A 307 -18.39 -10.76 -4.00
N HIS A 308 -18.73 -11.29 -2.82
CA HIS A 308 -18.40 -12.65 -2.40
C HIS A 308 -19.60 -13.59 -2.48
N ASP A 309 -20.66 -13.19 -3.20
CA ASP A 309 -21.91 -13.95 -3.36
C ASP A 309 -22.55 -14.35 -2.02
N LEU A 310 -22.40 -13.49 -1.00
CA LEU A 310 -22.96 -13.69 0.33
C LEU A 310 -24.32 -12.97 0.49
N PRO A 311 -25.19 -13.46 1.40
CA PRO A 311 -26.47 -12.81 1.69
C PRO A 311 -26.29 -11.35 2.11
N THR A 312 -27.22 -10.49 1.68
CA THR A 312 -27.25 -9.06 2.05
C THR A 312 -28.54 -8.63 2.75
N GLU A 313 -29.60 -9.45 2.64
CA GLU A 313 -30.88 -9.24 3.31
C GLU A 313 -30.67 -9.32 4.84
N GLY A 314 -31.12 -8.31 5.58
CA GLY A 314 -30.93 -8.24 7.03
C GLY A 314 -29.62 -7.61 7.51
N LEU A 315 -28.75 -7.14 6.59
CA LEU A 315 -27.59 -6.35 6.98
C LEU A 315 -28.04 -5.04 7.63
N ALA A 316 -27.54 -4.77 8.84
CA ALA A 316 -27.77 -3.51 9.53
C ALA A 316 -26.50 -3.00 10.22
N VAL A 317 -26.50 -1.72 10.58
CA VAL A 317 -25.45 -1.09 11.38
C VAL A 317 -26.13 -0.39 12.55
N GLU A 318 -25.75 -0.77 13.76
CA GLU A 318 -26.13 -0.08 14.99
C GLU A 318 -25.00 0.88 15.38
N THR A 319 -25.37 2.08 15.81
CA THR A 319 -24.40 3.08 16.27
C THR A 319 -24.86 3.73 17.56
N SER A 320 -23.91 3.93 18.47
CA SER A 320 -24.04 4.78 19.64
C SER A 320 -22.88 5.77 19.67
N PHE A 321 -23.10 6.94 20.25
CA PHE A 321 -22.08 7.97 20.36
C PHE A 321 -22.19 8.74 21.68
N GLU A 322 -21.08 9.30 22.12
CA GLU A 322 -20.97 10.07 23.35
C GLU A 322 -20.57 11.51 23.04
N MET A 323 -21.12 12.48 23.79
CA MET A 323 -20.77 13.89 23.68
C MET A 323 -19.78 14.30 24.78
N GLY A 324 -18.64 14.83 24.38
CA GLY A 324 -17.73 15.58 25.25
C GLY A 324 -18.17 17.04 25.35
N SER A 325 -17.90 17.70 26.47
CA SER A 325 -18.42 19.05 26.77
C SER A 325 -17.38 20.18 26.67
N ARG A 326 -16.09 19.88 26.53
CA ARG A 326 -14.99 20.88 26.45
C ARG A 326 -13.84 20.42 25.54
N PRO A 327 -13.75 20.89 24.30
CA PRO A 327 -14.84 21.52 23.54
C PRO A 327 -16.00 20.54 23.32
N ALA A 328 -17.20 21.09 23.08
CA ALA A 328 -18.38 20.32 22.68
C ALA A 328 -18.08 19.55 21.39
N ARG A 329 -18.14 18.21 21.45
CA ARG A 329 -17.79 17.33 20.32
C ARG A 329 -18.27 15.91 20.58
N VAL A 330 -18.34 15.09 19.54
CA VAL A 330 -18.44 13.65 19.71
C VAL A 330 -17.11 13.14 20.30
N SER A 331 -17.14 12.52 21.47
CA SER A 331 -15.95 11.98 22.17
C SER A 331 -15.72 10.51 21.93
N GLY A 332 -16.77 9.77 21.58
CA GLY A 332 -16.71 8.34 21.30
C GLY A 332 -17.82 7.94 20.34
N ILE A 333 -17.52 6.96 19.48
CA ILE A 333 -18.49 6.36 18.57
C ILE A 333 -18.26 4.85 18.63
N GLU A 334 -19.34 4.10 18.88
CA GLU A 334 -19.35 2.65 18.75
C GLU A 334 -20.20 2.27 17.54
N VAL A 335 -19.65 1.45 16.65
CA VAL A 335 -20.33 0.96 15.44
C VAL A 335 -20.37 -0.55 15.50
N ARG A 336 -21.57 -1.14 15.44
CA ARG A 336 -21.76 -2.59 15.40
C ARG A 336 -22.44 -3.01 14.11
N LEU A 337 -21.84 -3.94 13.39
CA LEU A 337 -22.49 -4.57 12.23
C LEU A 337 -23.34 -5.75 12.65
N VAL A 338 -24.60 -5.73 12.22
CA VAL A 338 -25.50 -6.88 12.28
C VAL A 338 -25.44 -7.57 10.93
N LEU A 339 -24.89 -8.79 10.91
CA LEU A 339 -24.69 -9.54 9.67
C LEU A 339 -25.93 -10.38 9.32
N PRO A 340 -26.26 -10.51 8.03
CA PRO A 340 -27.24 -11.47 7.54
C PRO A 340 -26.96 -12.90 8.00
N ASP A 341 -28.03 -13.68 8.15
CA ASP A 341 -27.92 -15.13 8.30
C ASP A 341 -27.20 -15.75 7.09
N GLY A 342 -26.33 -16.72 7.34
CA GLY A 342 -25.55 -17.40 6.30
C GLY A 342 -24.21 -16.75 5.94
N VAL A 343 -23.81 -15.66 6.60
CA VAL A 343 -22.43 -15.12 6.48
C VAL A 343 -21.44 -16.00 7.27
N PRO A 344 -20.47 -16.68 6.61
CA PRO A 344 -19.55 -17.60 7.27
C PRO A 344 -18.64 -16.89 8.27
N ALA A 345 -18.26 -17.58 9.36
CA ALA A 345 -17.46 -17.00 10.44
C ALA A 345 -16.08 -16.54 9.95
N GLU A 346 -15.46 -17.31 9.07
CA GLU A 346 -14.16 -17.04 8.45
C GLU A 346 -14.16 -15.78 7.56
N ARG A 347 -15.32 -15.31 7.09
CA ARG A 347 -15.45 -14.09 6.29
C ARG A 347 -15.61 -12.83 7.15
N ARG A 348 -15.95 -12.97 8.43
CA ARG A 348 -16.33 -11.83 9.31
C ARG A 348 -15.19 -10.86 9.54
N ALA A 349 -13.97 -11.35 9.74
CA ALA A 349 -12.79 -10.50 9.92
C ALA A 349 -12.49 -9.64 8.69
N ALA A 350 -12.52 -10.25 7.50
CA ALA A 350 -12.30 -9.52 6.24
C ALA A 350 -13.43 -8.51 5.94
N LEU A 351 -14.68 -8.86 6.26
CA LEU A 351 -15.81 -7.94 6.15
C LEU A 351 -15.65 -6.75 7.10
N LEU A 352 -15.27 -6.99 8.36
CA LEU A 352 -15.04 -5.95 9.35
C LEU A 352 -13.89 -5.02 8.91
N ALA A 353 -12.81 -5.58 8.35
CA ALA A 353 -11.71 -4.80 7.81
C ALA A 353 -12.18 -3.86 6.69
N VAL A 354 -12.99 -4.34 5.73
CA VAL A 354 -13.53 -3.49 4.66
C VAL A 354 -14.48 -2.43 5.19
N ALA A 355 -15.35 -2.80 6.14
CA ALA A 355 -16.29 -1.88 6.77
C ALA A 355 -15.57 -0.78 7.59
N GLY A 356 -14.44 -1.12 8.21
CA GLY A 356 -13.59 -0.21 9.00
C GLY A 356 -12.76 0.78 8.17
N HIS A 357 -12.69 0.64 6.85
CA HIS A 357 -11.95 1.56 5.97
C HIS A 357 -12.88 2.32 5.01
N CYS A 358 -14.11 2.58 5.45
CA CYS A 358 -15.07 3.35 4.66
C CYS A 358 -14.63 4.82 4.54
N THR A 359 -15.11 5.53 3.51
CA THR A 359 -14.68 6.90 3.22
C THR A 359 -14.86 7.86 4.41
N VAL A 360 -15.98 7.76 5.13
CA VAL A 360 -16.24 8.61 6.30
C VAL A 360 -15.32 8.26 7.46
N HIS A 361 -15.09 6.96 7.73
CA HIS A 361 -14.14 6.53 8.76
C HIS A 361 -12.72 7.05 8.47
N ASN A 362 -12.25 6.87 7.23
CA ASN A 362 -10.92 7.37 6.82
C ASN A 362 -10.80 8.89 6.97
N THR A 363 -11.87 9.64 6.71
CA THR A 363 -11.88 11.10 6.92
C THR A 363 -11.75 11.47 8.41
N LEU A 364 -12.22 10.61 9.33
CA LEU A 364 -12.13 10.88 10.77
C LEU A 364 -10.73 10.59 11.32
N ILE A 365 -10.10 9.51 10.86
CA ILE A 365 -8.74 9.17 11.27
C ILE A 365 -7.68 9.98 10.52
N THR A 366 -8.02 10.50 9.34
CA THR A 366 -7.19 11.41 8.53
C THR A 366 -7.87 12.77 8.45
N THR A 367 -7.65 13.60 9.48
CA THR A 367 -8.39 14.85 9.68
C THR A 367 -8.30 15.79 8.47
N PRO A 368 -9.42 16.17 7.83
CA PRO A 368 -9.41 17.13 6.73
C PRO A 368 -9.15 18.55 7.22
N GLN A 369 -8.57 19.39 6.36
CA GLN A 369 -8.52 20.83 6.62
C GLN A 369 -9.93 21.42 6.56
N VAL A 370 -10.34 22.13 7.63
CA VAL A 370 -11.62 22.83 7.70
C VAL A 370 -11.36 24.33 7.85
N THR A 371 -11.82 25.12 6.87
CA THR A 371 -11.72 26.58 6.89
C THR A 371 -13.13 27.18 6.98
N ILE A 372 -13.32 28.14 7.87
CA ILE A 372 -14.59 28.88 8.03
C ILE A 372 -14.29 30.35 7.73
N SER A 373 -15.05 30.93 6.80
CA SER A 373 -14.93 32.33 6.39
C SER A 373 -16.32 32.94 6.16
N LEU A 374 -16.42 34.27 6.25
CA LEU A 374 -17.63 34.99 5.85
C LEU A 374 -17.69 35.07 4.32
N ALA A 375 -18.91 35.05 3.77
CA ALA A 375 -19.12 35.43 2.38
C ALA A 375 -19.20 36.96 2.32
N GLU A 376 -18.35 37.58 1.49
CA GLU A 376 -18.39 39.03 1.21
C GLU A 376 -19.51 39.41 0.24
#